data_AF-A0A2K3MI36-F1
#
_entry.id   AF-A0A2K3MI36-F1
#
_cell.length_a   1.000
_cell.length_b   1.000
_cell.length_c   1.000
_cell.angle_alpha   90.00
_cell.angle_beta   90.00
_cell.angle_gamma   90.00
#
_symmetry.space_group_name_H-M   'P 1'
#
loop_
_entity.id
_entity.type
_entity.pdbx_description
1 polymer ?
#
loop_
_entity_poly.entity_id
_entity_poly.type
_entity_poly.pdbx_seq_one_letter_code
_entity_poly.pdbx_strand_id
1 'polypeptide(L)' 'MVPMLLHFLSVLLGVLTILVLIQAQDQSGFISLDCGLPENSTYSEKLTGINYISDAKFIDTG' A
#
# COMPACT_ATOMS: atom_id res chain seq x y z
N MET A 1 -18.47 10.02 -35.43
CA MET A 1 -19.12 9.74 -34.13
C MET A 1 -18.47 8.56 -33.41
N VAL A 2 -18.37 7.38 -34.02
CA VAL A 2 -17.69 6.18 -33.47
C VAL A 2 -16.24 6.39 -32.98
N PRO A 3 -15.33 7.08 -33.70
CA PRO A 3 -13.95 7.23 -33.24
C PRO A 3 -13.82 8.07 -31.97
N MET A 4 -14.68 9.08 -31.80
CA MET A 4 -14.68 9.94 -30.60
C MET A 4 -15.17 9.18 -29.36
N LEU A 5 -16.17 8.32 -29.51
CA LEU A 5 -16.67 7.45 -28.44
C LEU A 5 -15.60 6.43 -28.01
N LEU A 6 -14.89 5.82 -28.97
CA LEU A 6 -13.84 4.85 -28.66
C LEU A 6 -12.68 5.48 -27.89
N HIS A 7 -12.25 6.69 -28.27
CA HIS A 7 -11.21 7.43 -27.53
C HIS A 7 -11.64 7.74 -26.09
N PHE A 8 -12.88 8.20 -25.91
CA PHE A 8 -13.43 8.47 -24.59
C PHE A 8 -13.43 7.21 -23.70
N LEU A 9 -13.86 6.06 -24.23
CA LEU A 9 -13.85 4.78 -23.51
C LEU A 9 -12.44 4.33 -23.16
N SER A 10 -11.46 4.48 -24.05
CA SER A 10 -10.06 4.14 -23.78
C SER A 10 -9.46 4.99 -22.66
N VAL A 11 -9.74 6.31 -22.66
CA VAL A 11 -9.29 7.21 -21.59
C VAL A 11 -9.95 6.85 -20.26
N LEU A 12 -11.26 6.63 -20.27
CA LEU A 12 -12.01 6.22 -19.07
C LEU A 12 -11.45 4.93 -18.47
N LEU A 13 -11.21 3.92 -19.31
CA LEU A 13 -10.64 2.65 -18.87
C LEU A 13 -9.23 2.84 -18.31
N GLY A 14 -8.39 3.64 -18.96
CA GLY A 14 -7.05 3.95 -18.48
C GLY A 14 -7.02 4.67 -17.14
N VAL A 15 -7.93 5.63 -16.91
CA VAL A 15 -8.05 6.30 -15.60
C VAL A 15 -8.50 5.32 -14.52
N LEU A 16 -9.51 4.49 -14.82
CA LEU A 16 -10.02 3.51 -13.87
C LEU A 16 -8.96 2.47 -13.48
N THR A 17 -8.16 1.98 -14.43
CA THR A 17 -7.08 1.02 -14.12
C THR A 17 -6.02 1.64 -13.23
N ILE A 18 -5.62 2.90 -13.47
CA ILE A 18 -4.66 3.62 -12.63
C ILE A 18 -5.19 3.77 -11.19
N LEU A 19 -6.47 4.13 -11.03
CA LEU A 19 -7.08 4.25 -9.70
C LEU A 19 -7.08 2.93 -8.92
N VAL A 20 -7.33 1.80 -9.59
CA VAL A 20 -7.28 0.47 -8.98
C VAL A 20 -5.84 0.09 -8.60
N LEU A 21 -4.86 0.39 -9.45
CA LEU A 21 -3.44 0.14 -9.18
C LEU A 21 -2.92 0.90 -7.94
N ILE A 22 -3.42 2.11 -7.69
CA ILE A 22 -3.06 2.89 -6.50
C ILE A 22 -3.54 2.20 -5.22
N GLN A 23 -4.72 1.56 -5.23
CA GLN A 23 -5.21 0.84 -4.05
C GLN A 23 -4.37 -0.41 -3.71
N ALA A 24 -3.70 -1.00 -4.70
CA ALA A 24 -2.84 -2.17 -4.48
C ALA A 24 -1.50 -1.83 -3.79
N GLN A 25 -1.16 -0.55 -3.60
CA GLN A 25 0.05 -0.13 -2.88
C GLN A 25 -0.13 -0.04 -1.36
N ASP A 26 -1.33 -0.34 -0.86
CA ASP A 26 -1.57 -0.59 0.56
C ASP A 26 -0.82 -1.84 1.02
N GLN A 27 -0.36 -1.85 2.28
CA GLN A 27 0.23 -3.02 2.94
C GLN A 27 -0.84 -4.05 3.34
N SER A 28 -1.97 -4.08 2.63
CA SER A 28 -3.12 -4.95 2.91
C SER A 28 -2.71 -6.41 2.92
N GLY A 29 -3.02 -7.11 4.00
CA GLY A 29 -2.72 -8.53 4.17
C GLY A 29 -1.26 -8.85 4.52
N PHE A 30 -0.40 -7.84 4.67
CA PHE A 30 0.97 -8.00 5.15
C PHE A 30 1.24 -7.12 6.38
N ILE A 31 2.03 -7.63 7.31
CA ILE A 31 2.55 -6.84 8.44
C ILE A 31 4.07 -6.77 8.34
N SER A 32 4.61 -5.60 8.66
CA SER A 32 6.05 -5.39 8.74
C SER A 32 6.41 -5.12 10.19
N LEU A 33 7.24 -5.98 10.76
CA LEU A 33 7.68 -5.91 12.15
C LEU A 33 9.11 -5.42 12.20
N ASP A 34 9.38 -4.46 13.09
CA ASP A 34 10.73 -4.01 13.41
C ASP A 34 11.15 -4.61 14.75
N CYS A 35 12.17 -5.47 14.71
CA CYS A 35 12.67 -6.21 15.85
C CYS A 35 13.47 -5.29 16.80
N GLY A 36 12.97 -5.14 18.03
CA GLY A 36 13.57 -4.24 19.01
C GLY A 36 13.04 -2.80 18.96
N LEU A 37 12.04 -2.52 18.11
CA LEU A 37 11.31 -1.26 18.17
C LEU A 37 10.53 -1.20 19.51
N PRO A 38 10.57 -0.09 20.26
CA PRO A 38 9.89 0.02 21.54
C PRO A 38 8.39 -0.29 21.43
N GLU A 39 7.84 -0.92 22.48
CA GLU A 39 6.44 -1.35 22.49
C GLU A 39 5.49 -0.18 22.16
N ASN A 40 4.43 -0.47 21.40
CA ASN A 40 3.42 0.51 20.96
C ASN A 40 3.98 1.64 20.09
N SER A 41 5.18 1.50 19.55
CA SER A 41 5.76 2.41 18.55
C SER A 41 5.47 1.95 17.12
N THR A 42 5.38 2.91 16.22
CA THR A 42 5.20 2.69 14.78
C THR A 42 5.84 3.84 13.99
N TYR A 43 6.30 3.55 12.78
CA TYR A 43 6.78 4.57 11.85
C TYR A 43 6.58 4.13 10.41
N SER A 44 6.48 5.11 9.51
CA SER A 44 6.55 4.91 8.06
C SER A 44 7.98 5.13 7.60
N GLU A 45 8.57 4.16 6.92
CA GLU A 45 9.89 4.36 6.31
C GLU A 45 9.75 5.34 5.13
N LYS A 46 10.60 6.36 5.09
CA LYS A 46 10.56 7.45 4.11
C LYS A 46 10.91 7.00 2.69
N LEU A 47 11.81 6.03 2.52
CA LEU A 47 12.25 5.58 1.20
C LEU A 47 11.23 4.64 0.55
N THR A 48 10.66 3.73 1.32
CA THR A 48 9.78 2.67 0.80
C THR A 48 8.30 2.94 1.04
N GLY A 49 7.95 3.82 1.98
CA GLY A 49 6.57 4.05 2.43
C GLY A 49 5.99 2.91 3.28
N ILE A 50 6.79 1.89 3.62
CA ILE A 50 6.37 0.72 4.40
C ILE A 50 6.12 1.15 5.85
N ASN A 51 5.00 0.69 6.42
CA ASN A 51 4.66 0.95 7.81
C ASN A 51 5.17 -0.19 8.69
N TYR A 52 6.05 0.14 9.63
CA TYR A 52 6.58 -0.79 10.62
C TYR A 52 5.87 -0.62 11.96
N ILE A 53 5.65 -1.75 12.63
CA ILE A 53 5.16 -1.82 14.01
C ILE A 53 6.13 -2.65 14.86
N SER A 54 6.06 -2.49 16.17
CA SER A 54 6.89 -3.26 17.10
C SER A 54 6.57 -4.76 17.06
N ASP A 55 7.61 -5.58 17.13
CA ASP A 55 7.51 -7.03 17.26
C ASP A 55 7.03 -7.50 18.65
N ALA A 56 7.03 -6.62 19.65
CA ALA A 56 6.75 -6.95 21.05
C ALA A 56 5.39 -7.64 21.32
N LYS A 57 4.41 -7.52 20.40
CA LYS A 57 3.12 -8.23 20.51
C LYS A 57 3.11 -9.62 19.87
N PHE A 58 4.19 -9.99 19.20
CA PHE A 58 4.30 -11.21 18.38
C PHE A 58 5.36 -12.17 18.89
N ILE A 59 6.17 -11.77 19.88
CA ILE A 59 7.19 -12.59 20.51
C ILE A 59 6.99 -12.60 22.02
N ASP A 60 7.19 -13.76 22.65
CA ASP A 60 7.13 -13.90 24.11
C ASP A 60 8.53 -13.82 24.77
N THR A 61 9.59 -13.84 23.96
CA THR A 61 11.00 -13.92 24.39
C THR A 61 11.89 -13.09 23.47
N GLY A 62 13.00 -12.57 24.00
CA GLY A 62 14.06 -11.89 23.24
C GLY A 62 15.39 -12.62 23.33
#